data_AF-A0A075E814-F1
#
_entry.id   AF-A0A075E814-F1
#
_cell.length_a   1.000
_cell.length_b   1.000
_cell.length_c   1.000
_cell.angle_alpha   90.00
_cell.angle_beta   90.00
_cell.angle_gamma   90.00
#
_symmetry.space_group_name_H-M   'P 1'
#
loop_
_entity.id
_entity.type
_entity.pdbx_description
1 polymer ?
#
loop_
_entity_poly.entity_id
_entity_poly.type
_entity_poly.pdbx_seq_one_letter_code
_entity_poly.pdbx_strand_id
1 'polypeptide(L)'
;MGSRFVAASESTSFEFAVCLVFYLIDLILEAPILHFNDVYRVAPQQNPNPGSSARETIDVTQFGAMLDDLRSQWKEQPNGVRDGLVLFSGDVFSPSVESSVTRGGHMVPVMNELKPDASVTGNHDFDFGYSHLSKLIKATTFVILHAI
;
A
#
# COMPACT_ATOMS: atom_id res chain seq x y z
N MET A 1 5.55 -32.61 10.54
CA MET A 1 5.53 -32.32 9.09
C MET A 1 6.24 -31.00 8.89
N GLY A 2 7.38 -30.83 8.22
CA GLY A 2 8.12 -31.70 7.32
C GLY A 2 8.58 -30.86 6.14
N SER A 3 9.80 -30.33 6.19
CA SER A 3 10.61 -30.06 5.00
C SER A 3 12.08 -30.04 5.41
N ARG A 4 12.76 -31.13 5.03
CA ARG A 4 14.20 -31.32 5.10
C ARG A 4 14.89 -30.38 4.09
N PHE A 5 16.05 -29.86 4.46
CA PHE A 5 17.12 -29.61 3.51
C PHE A 5 18.35 -30.41 3.93
N VAL A 6 18.92 -31.14 2.97
CA VAL A 6 20.12 -31.97 3.11
C VAL A 6 21.18 -31.34 2.21
N ALA A 7 22.36 -31.06 2.76
CA ALA A 7 23.61 -31.01 2.02
C ALA A 7 24.78 -31.32 2.98
N ALA A 8 25.41 -32.47 2.73
CA ALA A 8 26.71 -32.94 3.23
C ALA A 8 27.85 -32.25 2.44
N SER A 9 29.15 -32.25 2.76
CA SER A 9 30.02 -32.67 3.88
C SER A 9 31.37 -31.96 3.68
N GLU A 10 32.10 -31.71 4.78
CA GLU A 10 33.57 -31.71 5.00
C GLU A 10 34.53 -31.25 3.86
N SER A 11 35.51 -30.38 4.09
CA SER A 11 36.68 -30.65 4.96
C SER A 11 37.68 -29.47 4.98
N THR A 12 38.37 -29.33 6.13
CA THR A 12 39.79 -28.92 6.38
C THR A 12 40.26 -27.49 5.99
N SER A 13 40.84 -26.62 6.85
CA SER A 13 41.71 -26.76 8.03
C SER A 13 41.99 -25.38 8.69
N PHE A 14 42.11 -25.31 10.04
CA PHE A 14 43.04 -24.46 10.87
C PHE A 14 42.99 -22.90 10.70
N GLU A 15 42.85 -21.99 11.69
CA GLU A 15 43.41 -21.84 13.05
C GLU A 15 42.63 -20.77 13.91
N PHE A 16 42.71 -20.94 15.24
CA PHE A 16 42.40 -20.09 16.41
C PHE A 16 41.73 -18.68 16.35
N ALA A 17 40.59 -18.60 17.05
CA ALA A 17 40.17 -17.64 18.09
C ALA A 17 39.99 -16.13 17.79
N VAL A 18 38.73 -15.69 17.65
CA VAL A 18 38.08 -14.67 18.50
C VAL A 18 36.59 -15.00 18.58
N CYS A 19 36.06 -15.15 19.80
CA CYS A 19 34.62 -15.22 20.03
C CYS A 19 34.06 -13.80 19.85
N LEU A 20 33.68 -13.46 18.62
CA LEU A 20 32.78 -12.35 18.32
C LEU A 20 31.62 -12.99 17.56
N VAL A 21 30.56 -13.30 18.30
CA VAL A 21 29.24 -13.52 17.71
C VAL A 21 28.83 -12.17 17.13
N PHE A 22 29.23 -11.90 15.89
CA PHE A 22 28.59 -10.88 15.11
C PHE A 22 27.16 -11.35 14.87
N TYR A 23 26.26 -10.85 15.71
CA TYR A 23 24.86 -10.63 15.40
C TYR A 23 24.80 -9.84 14.08
N LEU A 24 24.84 -10.52 12.94
CA LEU A 24 24.69 -9.90 11.62
C LEU A 24 24.01 -10.87 10.65
N ILE A 25 23.17 -11.76 11.19
CA ILE A 25 22.29 -12.67 10.43
C ILE A 25 20.85 -12.12 10.29
N ASP A 26 20.53 -10.91 10.76
CA ASP A 26 19.20 -10.31 10.56
C ASP A 26 19.17 -9.15 9.56
N LEU A 27 19.95 -9.23 8.46
CA LEU A 27 19.98 -8.20 7.41
C LEU A 27 19.07 -8.53 6.21
N ILE A 28 18.00 -9.30 6.44
CA ILE A 28 16.89 -9.40 5.50
C ILE A 28 15.86 -8.36 5.96
N LEU A 29 15.87 -7.20 5.30
CA LEU A 29 14.79 -6.20 5.45
C LEU A 29 13.51 -6.79 4.86
N GLU A 30 12.66 -7.37 5.70
CA GLU A 30 11.29 -7.75 5.34
C GLU A 30 10.35 -6.59 5.67
N ALA A 31 10.15 -5.68 4.72
CA ALA A 31 9.19 -4.57 4.86
C ALA A 31 7.85 -4.94 4.22
N PRO A 32 6.73 -5.01 4.97
CA PRO A 32 5.41 -5.23 4.40
C PRO A 32 5.01 -4.12 3.42
N ILE A 33 4.38 -4.52 2.32
CA ILE A 33 3.79 -3.62 1.32
C ILE A 33 2.29 -3.90 1.24
N LEU A 34 1.48 -2.87 1.44
CA LEU A 34 0.06 -2.87 1.07
C LEU A 34 -0.10 -2.06 -0.20
N HIS A 35 -0.86 -2.61 -1.15
CA HIS A 35 -1.07 -1.97 -2.43
C HIS A 35 -2.55 -2.06 -2.82
N PHE A 36 -3.06 -0.97 -3.39
CA PHE A 36 -4.38 -0.91 -3.97
C PHE A 36 -4.40 0.02 -5.18
N ASN A 37 -5.48 -0.05 -5.94
CA ASN A 37 -5.55 0.43 -7.32
C ASN A 37 -7.02 0.67 -7.72
N ASP A 38 -7.27 1.49 -8.75
CA ASP A 38 -8.58 1.61 -9.40
C ASP A 38 -9.76 1.86 -8.41
N VAL A 39 -9.61 2.87 -7.55
CA VAL A 39 -10.64 3.19 -6.53
C VAL A 39 -11.55 4.29 -7.03
N TYR A 40 -12.74 3.89 -7.50
CA TYR A 40 -13.70 4.79 -8.14
C TYR A 40 -14.92 5.14 -7.31
N ARG A 41 -15.24 4.33 -6.30
CA ARG A 41 -16.52 4.41 -5.60
C ARG A 41 -16.33 4.44 -4.10
N VAL A 42 -16.97 5.43 -3.49
CA VAL A 42 -17.00 5.61 -2.03
C VAL A 42 -18.18 4.84 -1.42
N ALA A 43 -19.25 4.65 -2.20
CA ALA A 43 -20.47 3.99 -1.77
C ALA A 43 -20.31 2.46 -1.63
N PRO A 44 -21.10 1.80 -0.75
CA PRO A 44 -21.05 0.35 -0.56
C PRO A 44 -21.16 -0.42 -1.88
N GLN A 45 -20.18 -1.28 -2.15
CA GLN A 45 -20.18 -2.23 -3.27
C GLN A 45 -20.36 -3.65 -2.72
N GLN A 46 -20.91 -4.56 -3.53
CA GLN A 46 -21.00 -5.96 -3.12
C GLN A 46 -19.61 -6.53 -2.83
N ASN A 47 -19.49 -7.28 -1.74
CA ASN A 47 -18.23 -7.93 -1.40
C ASN A 47 -17.87 -8.94 -2.51
N PRO A 48 -16.75 -8.76 -3.23
CA PRO A 48 -16.37 -9.62 -4.35
C PRO A 48 -15.86 -11.00 -3.90
N ASN A 49 -15.68 -11.23 -2.59
CA ASN A 49 -15.15 -12.48 -2.08
C ASN A 49 -16.07 -13.68 -2.41
N PRO A 50 -15.52 -14.75 -3.01
CA PRO A 50 -16.28 -15.97 -3.27
C PRO A 50 -16.84 -16.55 -1.96
N GLY A 51 -18.17 -16.60 -1.85
CA GLY A 51 -18.86 -17.09 -0.65
C GLY A 51 -19.50 -15.99 0.21
N SER A 52 -19.23 -14.71 -0.07
CA SER A 52 -19.96 -13.60 0.53
C SER A 52 -21.42 -13.61 0.08
N SER A 53 -22.32 -13.27 1.00
CA SER A 53 -23.75 -13.16 0.65
C SER A 53 -23.98 -11.95 -0.26
N ALA A 54 -24.99 -11.99 -1.13
CA ALA A 54 -25.35 -10.85 -2.00
C ALA A 54 -25.71 -9.55 -1.24
N ARG A 55 -25.90 -9.63 0.09
CA ARG A 55 -26.16 -8.48 0.97
C ARG A 55 -24.91 -7.95 1.66
N GLU A 56 -23.80 -8.69 1.59
CA GLU A 56 -22.55 -8.26 2.18
C GLU A 56 -21.92 -7.20 1.27
N THR A 57 -21.58 -6.06 1.85
CA THR A 57 -20.99 -4.94 1.12
C THR A 57 -19.73 -4.47 1.79
N ILE A 58 -18.84 -3.89 0.99
CA ILE A 58 -17.65 -3.17 1.41
C ILE A 58 -17.74 -1.73 0.91
N ASP A 59 -17.56 -0.78 1.81
CA ASP A 59 -17.41 0.64 1.49
C ASP A 59 -16.03 1.17 1.86
N VAL A 60 -15.81 2.46 1.59
CA VAL A 60 -14.51 3.11 1.85
C VAL A 60 -14.13 3.10 3.32
N THR A 61 -15.10 3.11 4.24
CA THR A 61 -14.85 3.17 5.68
C THR A 61 -14.41 1.82 6.20
N GLN A 62 -15.05 0.75 5.71
CA GLN A 62 -14.64 -0.62 6.00
C GLN A 62 -13.26 -0.92 5.39
N PHE A 63 -13.00 -0.45 4.18
CA PHE A 63 -11.67 -0.54 3.56
C PHE A 63 -10.61 0.20 4.38
N GLY A 64 -10.88 1.43 4.81
CA GLY A 64 -9.98 2.22 5.66
C GLY A 64 -9.69 1.53 6.99
N ALA A 65 -10.72 0.99 7.66
CA ALA A 65 -10.55 0.23 8.89
C ALA A 65 -9.68 -1.03 8.70
N MET A 66 -9.87 -1.75 7.59
CA MET A 66 -9.03 -2.90 7.24
C MET A 66 -7.57 -2.49 6.97
N LEU A 67 -7.36 -1.38 6.25
CA LEU A 67 -6.03 -0.84 5.98
C LEU A 67 -5.30 -0.47 7.28
N ASP A 68 -6.00 0.18 8.20
CA ASP A 68 -5.45 0.55 9.51
C ASP A 68 -5.17 -0.66 10.40
N ASP A 69 -6.03 -1.69 10.38
CA ASP A 69 -5.77 -2.94 11.10
C ASP A 69 -4.51 -3.64 10.59
N LEU A 70 -4.32 -3.73 9.26
CA LEU A 70 -3.11 -4.31 8.66
C LEU A 70 -1.86 -3.50 9.01
N ARG A 71 -1.93 -2.16 8.95
CA ARG A 71 -0.85 -1.28 9.39
C ARG A 71 -0.55 -1.47 10.88
N SER A 72 -1.56 -1.72 11.70
CA SER A 72 -1.42 -1.89 13.15
C SER A 72 -0.51 -3.08 13.53
N GLN A 73 -0.42 -4.07 12.64
CA GLN A 73 0.40 -5.28 12.81
C GLN A 73 1.88 -5.05 12.48
N TRP A 74 2.23 -3.93 11.83
CA TRP A 74 3.61 -3.62 11.46
C TRP A 74 4.42 -3.18 12.67
N LYS A 75 5.70 -3.54 12.66
CA LYS A 75 6.66 -3.13 13.68
C LYS A 75 6.81 -1.62 13.69
N GLU A 76 6.65 -1.02 14.87
CA GLU A 76 6.87 0.41 15.08
C GLU A 76 8.35 0.67 15.40
N GLN A 77 8.95 1.58 14.65
CA GLN A 77 10.32 2.06 14.86
C GLN A 77 10.37 3.07 16.03
N PRO A 78 11.55 3.32 16.63
CA PRO A 78 11.71 4.29 17.72
C PRO A 78 11.31 5.74 17.36
N ASN A 79 11.23 6.08 16.07
CA ASN A 79 10.79 7.39 15.58
C ASN A 79 9.25 7.48 15.41
N GLY A 80 8.50 6.42 15.75
CA GLY A 80 7.05 6.33 15.61
C GLY A 80 6.56 5.95 14.20
N VAL A 81 7.47 5.68 13.27
CA VAL A 81 7.14 5.22 11.90
C VAL A 81 7.05 3.70 11.89
N ARG A 82 6.11 3.12 11.14
CA ARG A 82 5.95 1.68 11.01
C ARG A 82 6.76 1.13 9.83
N ASP A 83 7.26 -0.11 9.95
CA ASP A 83 8.16 -0.77 8.99
C ASP A 83 7.53 -1.18 7.64
N GLY A 84 6.57 -0.44 7.09
CA GLY A 84 5.88 -0.82 5.85
C GLY A 84 5.55 0.35 4.93
N LEU A 85 5.09 0.01 3.72
CA LEU A 85 4.66 0.98 2.70
C LEU A 85 3.24 0.69 2.23
N VAL A 86 2.44 1.73 2.09
CA VAL A 86 1.15 1.72 1.43
C VAL A 86 1.27 2.45 0.11
N LEU A 87 1.05 1.75 -0.99
CA LEU A 87 1.22 2.27 -2.33
C LEU A 87 -0.11 2.26 -3.08
N PHE A 88 -0.35 3.30 -3.88
CA PHE A 88 -1.56 3.41 -4.70
C PHE A 88 -1.23 3.64 -6.18
N SER A 89 -1.63 2.74 -7.08
CA SER A 89 -1.16 2.75 -8.47
C SER A 89 -1.91 3.65 -9.45
N GLY A 90 -2.68 4.62 -8.97
CA GLY A 90 -3.29 5.66 -9.81
C GLY A 90 -4.74 5.37 -10.21
N ASP A 91 -5.28 6.25 -11.06
CA ASP A 91 -6.69 6.29 -11.43
C ASP A 91 -7.60 6.51 -10.22
N VAL A 92 -7.37 7.63 -9.54
CA VAL A 92 -8.13 8.02 -8.34
C VAL A 92 -9.20 9.05 -8.62
N PHE A 93 -9.00 9.91 -9.63
CA PHE A 93 -9.90 11.02 -9.86
C PHE A 93 -11.02 10.71 -10.85
N SER A 94 -10.90 9.62 -11.62
CA SER A 94 -11.82 9.19 -12.68
C SER A 94 -11.57 7.72 -13.03
N PRO A 95 -12.56 6.95 -13.54
CA PRO A 95 -13.95 7.33 -13.80
C PRO A 95 -14.94 6.91 -12.70
N SER A 96 -15.82 7.84 -12.29
CA SER A 96 -16.97 7.53 -11.45
C SER A 96 -18.17 8.43 -11.75
N VAL A 97 -19.35 8.03 -11.26
CA VAL A 97 -20.57 8.85 -11.40
C VAL A 97 -20.37 10.16 -10.64
N GLU A 98 -19.73 10.09 -9.49
CA GLU A 98 -19.35 11.19 -8.63
C GLU A 98 -18.29 12.08 -9.29
N SER A 99 -17.33 11.50 -10.02
CA SER A 99 -16.32 12.28 -10.75
C SER A 99 -16.93 13.06 -11.91
N SER A 100 -18.04 12.60 -12.48
CA SER A 100 -18.76 13.33 -13.54
C SER A 100 -19.31 14.68 -13.05
N VAL A 101 -19.60 14.81 -11.75
CA VAL A 101 -20.08 16.05 -11.13
C VAL A 101 -18.95 16.82 -10.45
N THR A 102 -18.13 16.13 -9.66
CA THR A 102 -17.11 16.73 -8.79
C THR A 102 -15.74 16.87 -9.45
N ARG A 103 -15.58 16.32 -10.66
CA ARG A 103 -14.30 16.24 -11.39
C ARG A 103 -13.19 15.61 -10.53
N GLY A 104 -13.50 14.52 -9.85
CA GLY A 104 -12.56 13.80 -8.98
C GLY A 104 -12.28 14.42 -7.61
N GLY A 105 -12.74 15.66 -7.34
CA GLY A 105 -12.46 16.35 -6.08
C GLY A 105 -12.95 15.63 -4.83
N HIS A 106 -13.99 14.80 -4.95
CA HIS A 106 -14.53 13.99 -3.84
C HIS A 106 -13.54 12.95 -3.29
N MET A 107 -12.56 12.51 -4.09
CA MET A 107 -11.57 11.51 -3.67
C MET A 107 -10.40 12.10 -2.89
N VAL A 108 -10.16 13.41 -2.99
CA VAL A 108 -9.08 14.08 -2.23
C VAL A 108 -9.20 13.85 -0.71
N PRO A 109 -10.33 14.16 -0.04
CA PRO A 109 -10.43 13.93 1.40
C PRO A 109 -10.33 12.44 1.76
N VAL A 110 -10.88 11.55 0.93
CA VAL A 110 -10.80 10.10 1.13
C VAL A 110 -9.35 9.63 1.15
N MET A 111 -8.57 10.00 0.14
CA MET A 111 -7.18 9.57 0.02
C MET A 111 -6.28 10.21 1.07
N ASN A 112 -6.59 11.44 1.49
CA ASN A 112 -5.89 12.10 2.60
C ASN A 112 -6.12 11.38 3.94
N GLU A 113 -7.26 10.74 4.13
CA GLU A 113 -7.51 9.88 5.31
C GLU A 113 -6.86 8.50 5.16
N LEU A 114 -6.91 7.91 3.96
CA LEU A 114 -6.25 6.61 3.70
C LEU A 114 -4.72 6.70 3.76
N LYS A 115 -4.12 7.88 3.54
CA LYS A 115 -2.68 8.16 3.72
C LYS A 115 -1.75 7.13 3.04
N PRO A 116 -1.87 6.87 1.73
CA PRO A 116 -0.81 6.12 1.05
C PRO A 116 0.52 6.88 1.15
N ASP A 117 1.64 6.16 1.19
CA ASP A 117 2.98 6.75 1.22
C ASP A 117 3.35 7.36 -0.13
N ALA A 118 2.95 6.69 -1.21
CA ALA A 118 3.14 7.18 -2.55
C ALA A 118 2.05 6.68 -3.49
N SER A 119 1.83 7.45 -4.55
CA SER A 119 1.01 7.08 -5.68
C SER A 119 1.66 7.46 -6.99
N VAL A 120 1.18 6.88 -8.09
CA VAL A 120 1.47 7.34 -9.45
C VAL A 120 0.20 7.88 -10.10
N THR A 121 0.34 8.79 -11.06
CA THR A 121 -0.80 9.15 -11.93
C THR A 121 -1.15 8.00 -12.85
N GLY A 122 -2.44 7.65 -12.92
CA GLY A 122 -2.98 6.74 -13.91
C GLY A 122 -3.41 7.46 -15.19
N ASN A 123 -3.93 6.70 -16.16
CA ASN A 123 -4.35 7.27 -17.45
C ASN A 123 -5.63 8.11 -17.36
N HIS A 124 -6.54 7.80 -16.43
CA HIS A 124 -7.80 8.52 -16.24
C HIS A 124 -7.67 9.78 -15.39
N ASP A 125 -6.57 9.93 -14.64
CA ASP A 125 -6.33 11.14 -13.85
C ASP A 125 -6.21 12.41 -14.71
N PHE A 126 -5.98 12.26 -16.02
CA PHE A 126 -5.90 13.35 -17.00
C PHE A 126 -7.23 13.69 -17.69
N ASP A 127 -8.32 12.95 -17.42
CA ASP A 127 -9.61 13.10 -18.11
C ASP A 127 -10.19 14.53 -18.01
N PHE A 128 -9.90 15.24 -16.91
CA PHE A 128 -10.34 16.62 -16.69
C PHE A 128 -9.27 17.68 -17.03
N GLY A 129 -8.17 17.26 -17.64
CA GLY A 129 -7.06 18.10 -18.06
C GLY A 129 -5.98 18.31 -16.98
N TYR A 130 -4.74 18.50 -17.44
CA TYR A 130 -3.55 18.62 -16.58
C TYR A 130 -3.64 19.75 -15.55
N SER A 131 -4.24 20.89 -15.90
CA SER A 131 -4.38 22.03 -14.98
C SER A 131 -5.32 21.71 -13.82
N HIS A 132 -6.32 20.85 -14.03
CA HIS A 132 -7.22 20.37 -13.00
C HIS A 132 -6.54 19.30 -12.14
N LEU A 133 -5.88 18.31 -12.77
CA LEU A 133 -5.08 17.30 -12.08
C LEU A 133 -4.04 17.95 -11.15
N SER A 134 -3.33 18.98 -11.62
CA SER A 134 -2.35 19.73 -10.82
C SER A 134 -2.95 20.37 -9.56
N LYS A 135 -4.23 20.76 -9.59
CA LYS A 135 -4.92 21.29 -8.40
C LYS A 135 -5.26 20.17 -7.42
N LEU A 136 -5.70 19.03 -7.93
CA LEU A 136 -6.02 17.86 -7.10
C LEU A 136 -4.76 17.31 -6.40
N ILE A 137 -3.66 17.16 -7.13
CA ILE A 137 -2.35 16.75 -6.56
C ILE A 137 -1.89 17.72 -5.46
N LYS A 138 -2.11 19.04 -5.64
CA LYS A 138 -1.77 20.02 -4.60
C LYS A 138 -2.68 19.96 -3.37
N ALA A 139 -3.87 19.39 -3.51
CA ALA A 139 -4.83 19.23 -2.42
C ALA A 139 -4.66 17.89 -1.68
N THR A 140 -3.91 16.93 -2.24
CA THR A 140 -3.55 15.67 -1.57
C THR A 140 -2.39 15.85 -0.61
N THR A 141 -2.39 15.11 0.50
CA THR A 141 -1.37 15.17 1.56
C THR A 141 -0.26 14.14 1.41
N PHE A 142 -0.29 13.35 0.33
CA PHE A 142 0.70 12.32 0.00
C PHE A 142 1.34 12.60 -1.35
N VAL A 143 2.45 11.91 -1.66
CA VAL A 143 3.19 12.12 -2.90
C VAL A 143 2.50 11.39 -4.05
N ILE A 144 2.20 12.13 -5.12
CA ILE A 144 1.77 11.57 -6.41
C ILE A 144 2.90 11.81 -7.43
N LEU A 145 3.50 10.71 -7.88
CA LEU A 145 4.57 10.67 -8.87
C LEU A 145 3.95 10.68 -10.28
N HIS A 146 4.48 11.52 -11.15
CA HIS A 146 4.22 11.42 -12.59
C HIS A 146 5.51 11.77 -13.33
N ALA A 147 5.81 11.02 -14.39
CA ALA A 147 6.90 11.36 -15.29
C ALA A 147 6.40 12.46 -16.24
N ILE A 148 7.16 13.56 -16.32
CA ILE A 148 6.94 14.67 -17.25
C ILE A 148 7.58 14.32 -18.60
#